data_AF-A0A2V1C489-F1
#
_entry.id   AF-A0A2V1C489-F1
#
_cell.length_a   1.000
_cell.length_b   1.000
_cell.length_c   1.000
_cell.angle_alpha   90.00
_cell.angle_beta   90.00
_cell.angle_gamma   90.00
#
_symmetry.space_group_name_H-M   'P 1'
#
loop_
_entity.id
_entity.type
_entity.pdbx_description
1 polymer ?
#
loop_
_entity_poly.entity_id
_entity_poly.type
_entity_poly.pdbx_seq_one_letter_code
_entity_poly.pdbx_strand_id
1 'polypeptide(L)'
;STAAGGACSSQVMALAAGIQSNIDDQNNELTTVNALGMVLAQNPMDVTLYGATQTSLMGFVTKGIVIRENNQKLAPAGNAALDGLAKVANAQMEELSLTMSLAVPASGATVETLKKDFAGGIDQNKLNLAAVS
;
A
#
# COMPACT_ATOMS: atom_id res chain seq x y z
N SER A 1 -44.41 6.98 7.38
CA SER A 1 -43.22 7.87 7.40
C SER A 1 -41.98 7.00 7.43
N THR A 2 -41.22 6.98 6.34
CA THR A 2 -40.07 6.10 6.10
C THR A 2 -38.80 6.69 6.69
N ALA A 3 -38.39 6.20 7.86
CA ALA A 3 -37.05 6.43 8.40
C ALA A 3 -36.29 5.09 8.34
N ALA A 4 -35.62 4.86 7.22
CA ALA A 4 -34.61 3.80 7.11
C ALA A 4 -33.31 4.48 6.65
N GLY A 5 -32.68 5.21 7.57
CA GLY A 5 -31.24 5.46 7.49
C GLY A 5 -30.57 4.13 7.76
N GLY A 6 -30.35 3.34 6.71
CA GLY A 6 -29.75 2.03 6.83
C GLY A 6 -28.32 2.18 7.37
N ALA A 7 -28.06 1.65 8.56
CA ALA A 7 -26.70 1.49 9.05
C ALA A 7 -25.92 0.66 8.01
N CYS A 8 -24.72 1.12 7.63
CA CYS A 8 -23.80 0.31 6.82
C CYS A 8 -23.63 -1.06 7.48
N SER A 9 -23.68 -2.14 6.69
CA SER A 9 -23.50 -3.49 7.25
C SER A 9 -22.15 -3.59 7.97
N SER A 10 -22.04 -4.48 8.96
CA SER A 10 -20.76 -4.72 9.64
C SER A 10 -19.64 -5.10 8.67
N GLN A 11 -19.98 -5.76 7.56
CA GLN A 11 -19.06 -6.11 6.49
C GLN A 11 -18.56 -4.88 5.72
N VAL A 12 -19.43 -3.93 5.40
CA VAL A 12 -19.06 -2.65 4.75
C VAL A 12 -18.16 -1.82 5.66
N MET A 13 -18.46 -1.77 6.97
CA MET A 13 -17.59 -1.10 7.95
C MET A 13 -16.22 -1.79 8.08
N ALA A 14 -16.18 -3.12 8.10
CA ALA A 14 -14.93 -3.88 8.15
C ALA A 14 -14.08 -3.67 6.89
N LEU A 15 -14.72 -3.63 5.71
CA LEU A 15 -14.04 -3.31 4.46
C LEU A 15 -13.46 -1.89 4.48
N ALA A 16 -14.24 -0.90 4.90
CA ALA A 16 -13.75 0.48 5.01
C ALA A 16 -12.55 0.60 5.96
N ALA A 17 -12.60 -0.05 7.13
CA ALA A 17 -11.49 -0.08 8.08
C ALA A 17 -10.26 -0.78 7.49
N GLY A 18 -10.44 -1.88 6.76
CA GLY A 18 -9.37 -2.58 6.07
C GLY A 18 -8.72 -1.75 4.95
N ILE A 19 -9.51 -0.97 4.20
CA ILE A 19 -8.98 -0.04 3.18
C ILE A 19 -8.24 1.13 3.84
N GLN A 20 -8.74 1.67 4.96
CA GLN A 20 -8.02 2.69 5.70
C GLN A 20 -6.67 2.18 6.22
N SER A 21 -6.64 0.97 6.80
CA SER A 21 -5.41 0.30 7.21
C SER A 21 -4.42 0.15 6.04
N ASN A 22 -4.94 -0.11 4.84
CA ASN A 22 -4.13 -0.18 3.63
C ASN A 22 -3.50 1.17 3.29
N ILE A 23 -4.28 2.26 3.31
CA ILE A 23 -3.77 3.63 3.08
C ILE A 23 -2.68 3.98 4.09
N ASP A 24 -2.91 3.67 5.36
CA ASP A 24 -1.95 3.94 6.44
C ASP A 24 -0.64 3.16 6.24
N ASP A 25 -0.73 1.91 5.81
CA ASP A 25 0.44 1.09 5.49
C ASP A 25 1.22 1.63 4.29
N GLN A 26 0.55 2.03 3.22
CA GLN A 26 1.22 2.63 2.05
C GLN A 26 1.85 3.99 2.35
N ASN A 27 1.31 4.76 3.29
CA ASN A 27 1.98 5.97 3.77
C ASN A 27 3.31 5.63 4.47
N ASN A 28 3.39 4.50 5.18
CA ASN A 28 4.64 3.99 5.74
C ASN A 28 5.58 3.47 4.64
N GLU A 29 5.06 2.78 3.61
CA GLU A 29 5.84 2.37 2.42
C GLU A 29 6.49 3.61 1.75
N LEU A 30 5.67 4.64 1.46
CA LEU A 30 6.12 5.89 0.83
C LEU A 30 7.13 6.64 1.69
N THR A 31 6.89 6.74 2.99
CA THR A 31 7.84 7.39 3.93
C THR A 31 9.17 6.64 3.95
N THR A 32 9.12 5.31 3.99
CA THR A 32 10.32 4.47 4.09
C THR A 32 11.13 4.47 2.79
N VAL A 33 10.49 4.44 1.61
CA VAL A 33 11.21 4.53 0.34
C VAL A 33 11.81 5.92 0.09
N ASN A 34 11.16 6.99 0.58
CA ASN A 34 11.76 8.33 0.60
C ASN A 34 13.02 8.36 1.49
N ALA A 35 12.96 7.75 2.68
CA ALA A 35 14.12 7.62 3.55
C ALA A 35 15.25 6.83 2.87
N LEU A 36 14.93 5.73 2.19
CA LEU A 36 15.92 4.94 1.45
C LEU A 36 16.61 5.76 0.36
N GLY A 37 15.85 6.59 -0.37
CA GLY A 37 16.40 7.52 -1.35
C GLY A 37 17.34 8.56 -0.74
N MET A 38 17.03 9.05 0.47
CA MET A 38 17.93 9.96 1.20
C MET A 38 19.23 9.27 1.62
N VAL A 39 19.17 8.02 2.08
CA VAL A 39 20.36 7.23 2.43
C VAL A 39 21.24 6.98 1.20
N LEU A 40 20.63 6.61 0.07
CA LEU A 40 21.33 6.36 -1.19
C LEU A 40 22.09 7.59 -1.70
N ALA A 41 21.62 8.81 -1.39
CA ALA A 41 22.25 10.06 -1.78
C ALA A 41 23.41 10.51 -0.87
N GLN A 42 23.67 9.82 0.25
CA GLN A 42 24.75 10.16 1.18
C GLN A 42 26.14 9.84 0.59
N ASN A 43 27.16 10.60 1.01
CA ASN A 43 28.55 10.36 0.63
C ASN A 43 29.51 10.57 1.83
N PRO A 44 30.11 9.51 2.41
CA PRO A 44 29.89 8.10 2.06
C PRO A 44 28.46 7.66 2.42
N MET A 45 27.93 6.67 1.69
CA MET A 45 26.63 6.07 1.99
C MET A 45 26.69 5.24 3.27
N ASP A 46 25.73 5.43 4.17
CA ASP A 46 25.54 4.57 5.34
C ASP A 46 24.87 3.24 4.96
N VAL A 47 25.70 2.22 4.72
CA VAL A 47 25.25 0.88 4.32
C VAL A 47 24.42 0.16 5.39
N THR A 48 24.67 0.45 6.67
CA THR A 48 23.92 -0.16 7.78
C THR A 48 22.53 0.43 7.84
N LEU A 49 22.41 1.76 7.74
CA LEU A 49 21.13 2.44 7.67
C LEU A 49 20.36 2.06 6.40
N TYR A 50 21.05 1.88 5.26
CA TYR A 50 20.42 1.41 4.02
C TYR A 50 19.77 0.04 4.22
N GLY A 51 20.51 -0.94 4.75
CA GLY A 51 20.00 -2.29 4.99
C GLY A 51 18.83 -2.33 5.98
N ALA A 52 18.90 -1.53 7.06
CA ALA A 52 17.80 -1.41 8.01
C ALA A 52 16.54 -0.81 7.37
N THR A 53 16.70 0.26 6.58
CA THR A 53 15.59 0.94 5.89
C THR A 53 14.95 0.03 4.83
N GLN A 54 15.75 -0.72 4.08
CA GLN A 54 15.25 -1.70 3.11
C GLN A 54 14.47 -2.84 3.79
N THR A 55 14.94 -3.32 4.95
CA THR A 55 14.24 -4.34 5.74
C THR A 55 12.89 -3.81 6.23
N SER A 56 12.83 -2.57 6.72
CA SER A 56 11.57 -1.94 7.12
C SER A 56 10.61 -1.80 5.92
N LEU A 57 11.11 -1.39 4.76
CA LEU A 57 10.28 -1.27 3.55
C LEU A 57 9.67 -2.62 3.15
N MET A 58 10.48 -3.69 3.16
CA MET A 58 10.00 -5.05 2.91
C MET A 58 8.91 -5.48 3.92
N GLY A 59 9.05 -5.08 5.18
CA GLY A 59 8.04 -5.35 6.21
C GLY A 59 6.69 -4.68 5.91
N PHE A 60 6.70 -3.44 5.43
CA PHE A 60 5.47 -2.75 5.02
C PHE A 60 4.87 -3.38 3.75
N VAL A 61 5.67 -3.60 2.71
CA VAL A 61 5.19 -4.20 1.46
C VAL A 61 4.54 -5.58 1.68
N THR A 62 5.15 -6.43 2.50
CA THR A 62 4.57 -7.74 2.83
C THR A 62 3.29 -7.65 3.67
N LYS A 63 3.21 -6.68 4.58
CA LYS A 63 1.99 -6.38 5.34
C LYS A 63 0.88 -5.85 4.44
N GLY A 64 1.18 -4.95 3.51
CA GLY A 64 0.25 -4.38 2.54
C GLY A 64 -0.40 -5.44 1.64
N ILE A 65 0.35 -6.45 1.20
CA ILE A 65 -0.18 -7.63 0.48
C ILE A 65 -1.27 -8.31 1.30
N VAL A 66 -1.00 -8.65 2.56
CA VAL A 66 -1.95 -9.35 3.44
C VAL A 66 -3.20 -8.51 3.67
N ILE A 67 -3.06 -7.19 3.87
CA ILE A 67 -4.21 -6.28 4.03
C ILE A 67 -5.08 -6.29 2.77
N ARG A 68 -4.48 -6.18 1.58
CA ARG A 68 -5.20 -6.14 0.29
C ARG A 68 -5.92 -7.44 -0.01
N GLU A 69 -5.29 -8.59 0.25
CA GLU A 69 -5.94 -9.89 0.15
C GLU A 69 -7.15 -10.01 1.10
N ASN A 70 -7.04 -9.48 2.32
CA ASN A 70 -8.14 -9.49 3.26
C ASN A 70 -9.27 -8.55 2.84
N ASN A 71 -8.96 -7.36 2.30
CA ASN A 71 -9.96 -6.44 1.77
C ASN A 71 -10.74 -7.07 0.61
N GLN A 72 -10.07 -7.83 -0.27
CA GLN A 72 -10.74 -8.60 -1.32
C GLN A 72 -11.72 -9.63 -0.78
N LYS A 73 -11.36 -10.35 0.29
CA LYS A 73 -12.23 -11.34 0.94
C LYS A 73 -13.42 -10.69 1.65
N LEU A 74 -13.24 -9.48 2.18
CA LEU A 74 -14.29 -8.74 2.90
C LEU A 74 -15.28 -8.08 1.95
N ALA A 75 -14.87 -7.72 0.73
CA ALA A 75 -15.72 -7.01 -0.21
C ALA A 75 -16.92 -7.88 -0.66
N PRO A 76 -18.17 -7.45 -0.37
CA PRO A 76 -19.34 -8.21 -0.80
C PRO A 76 -19.48 -8.14 -2.32
N ALA A 77 -20.07 -9.18 -2.92
CA ALA A 77 -20.32 -9.21 -4.36
C ALA A 77 -21.15 -7.98 -4.80
N GLY A 78 -20.69 -7.32 -5.85
CA GLY A 78 -21.33 -6.09 -6.35
C GLY A 78 -20.91 -4.80 -5.64
N ASN A 79 -20.00 -4.85 -4.66
CA ASN A 79 -19.42 -3.64 -4.08
C ASN A 79 -18.58 -2.89 -5.11
N ALA A 80 -18.79 -1.58 -5.21
CA ALA A 80 -18.14 -0.74 -6.22
C ALA A 80 -16.61 -0.63 -6.07
N ALA A 81 -16.05 -0.98 -4.90
CA ALA A 81 -14.62 -0.98 -4.67
C ALA A 81 -13.89 -2.20 -5.26
N LEU A 82 -14.58 -3.28 -5.66
CA LEU A 82 -13.96 -4.55 -6.08
C LEU A 82 -12.89 -4.39 -7.18
N ASP A 83 -13.21 -3.66 -8.25
CA ASP A 83 -12.28 -3.44 -9.36
C ASP A 83 -11.04 -2.67 -8.92
N GLY A 84 -11.22 -1.65 -8.09
CA GLY A 84 -10.12 -0.85 -7.57
C GLY A 84 -9.28 -1.61 -6.54
N LEU A 85 -9.90 -2.48 -5.73
CA LEU A 85 -9.19 -3.42 -4.85
C LEU A 85 -8.35 -4.41 -5.68
N ALA A 86 -8.83 -4.83 -6.85
CA ALA A 86 -8.13 -5.79 -7.70
C ALA A 86 -6.88 -5.15 -8.33
N LYS A 87 -7.00 -3.88 -8.76
CA LYS A 87 -5.86 -3.11 -9.25
C LYS A 87 -4.73 -3.01 -8.22
N VAL A 88 -5.05 -2.61 -6.98
CA VAL A 88 -4.02 -2.46 -5.93
C VAL A 88 -3.44 -3.80 -5.47
N ALA A 89 -4.22 -4.89 -5.51
CA ALA A 89 -3.71 -6.22 -5.22
C ALA A 89 -2.73 -6.71 -6.30
N ASN A 90 -3.01 -6.44 -7.58
CA ASN A 90 -2.14 -6.82 -8.69
C ASN A 90 -0.84 -5.99 -8.73
N ALA A 91 -0.91 -4.70 -8.40
CA ALA A 91 0.25 -3.81 -8.34
C ALA A 91 1.28 -4.25 -7.28
N GLN A 92 0.84 -4.89 -6.19
CA GLN A 92 1.71 -5.30 -5.10
C GLN A 92 2.79 -6.33 -5.48
N MET A 93 2.57 -7.13 -6.53
CA MET A 93 3.62 -8.06 -6.99
C MET A 93 4.80 -7.31 -7.61
N GLU A 94 4.54 -6.20 -8.30
CA GLU A 94 5.57 -5.31 -8.83
C GLU A 94 6.28 -4.57 -7.68
N GLU A 95 5.52 -4.00 -6.74
CA GLU A 95 6.05 -3.35 -5.53
C GLU A 95 6.98 -4.29 -4.74
N LEU A 96 6.59 -5.55 -4.55
CA LEU A 96 7.41 -6.59 -3.91
C LEU A 96 8.68 -6.89 -4.71
N SER A 97 8.57 -7.13 -6.02
CA SER A 97 9.71 -7.43 -6.88
C SER A 97 10.75 -6.30 -6.86
N LEU A 98 10.29 -5.06 -6.98
CA LEU A 98 11.14 -3.87 -6.91
C LEU A 98 11.77 -3.74 -5.51
N THR A 99 11.02 -4.01 -4.44
CA THR A 99 11.55 -3.95 -3.07
C THR A 99 12.60 -5.04 -2.79
N MET A 100 12.44 -6.22 -3.37
CA MET A 100 13.46 -7.28 -3.32
C MET A 100 14.72 -6.89 -4.09
N SER A 101 14.58 -6.19 -5.21
CA SER A 101 15.71 -5.71 -6.01
C SER A 101 16.59 -4.67 -5.27
N LEU A 102 16.08 -4.07 -4.20
CA LEU A 102 16.82 -3.13 -3.34
C LEU A 102 17.81 -3.81 -2.36
N ALA A 103 17.91 -5.14 -2.33
CA ALA A 103 18.81 -5.88 -1.43
C ALA A 103 20.31 -5.56 -1.65
N VAL A 104 20.67 -5.12 -2.84
CA VAL A 104 21.93 -4.41 -3.14
C VAL A 104 21.55 -2.94 -3.35
N PRO A 105 22.39 -1.94 -2.99
CA PRO A 105 22.11 -0.54 -3.28
C PRO A 105 21.65 -0.37 -4.73
N ALA A 106 20.33 -0.21 -4.93
CA ALA A 106 19.77 -0.22 -6.26
C ALA A 106 19.93 1.16 -6.89
N SER A 107 19.64 1.23 -8.18
CA SER A 107 19.59 2.52 -8.87
C SER A 107 18.54 3.43 -8.23
N GLY A 108 18.81 4.74 -8.23
CA GLY A 108 17.80 5.73 -7.85
C GLY A 108 16.50 5.59 -8.67
N ALA A 109 16.54 5.01 -9.87
CA ALA A 109 15.35 4.76 -10.68
C ALA A 109 14.38 3.78 -10.01
N THR A 110 14.87 2.70 -9.39
CA THR A 110 14.02 1.75 -8.64
C THR A 110 13.29 2.45 -7.50
N VAL A 111 14.00 3.31 -6.76
CA VAL A 111 13.44 4.11 -5.67
C VAL A 111 12.36 5.06 -6.19
N GLU A 112 12.59 5.74 -7.31
CA GLU A 112 11.61 6.64 -7.92
C GLU A 112 10.38 5.92 -8.49
N THR A 113 10.52 4.71 -9.02
CA THR A 113 9.38 3.88 -9.43
C THR A 113 8.53 3.51 -8.22
N LEU A 114 9.14 2.96 -7.16
CA LEU A 114 8.42 2.60 -5.93
C LEU A 114 7.67 3.77 -5.30
N LYS A 115 8.26 4.99 -5.30
CA LYS A 115 7.56 6.20 -4.84
C LYS A 115 6.27 6.47 -5.62
N LYS A 116 6.31 6.30 -6.94
CA LYS A 116 5.15 6.50 -7.82
C LYS A 116 4.11 5.42 -7.59
N ASP A 117 4.54 4.17 -7.47
CA ASP A 117 3.64 3.03 -7.26
C ASP A 117 2.90 3.15 -5.94
N PHE A 118 3.60 3.44 -4.84
CA PHE A 118 2.98 3.64 -3.53
C PHE A 118 2.03 4.84 -3.54
N ALA A 119 2.41 5.96 -4.15
CA ALA A 119 1.53 7.13 -4.27
C ALA A 119 0.26 6.82 -5.09
N GLY A 120 0.41 6.15 -6.23
CA GLY A 120 -0.71 5.72 -7.07
C GLY A 120 -1.63 4.72 -6.35
N GLY A 121 -1.04 3.78 -5.59
CA GLY A 121 -1.78 2.84 -4.76
C GLY A 121 -2.57 3.53 -3.65
N ILE A 122 -2.00 4.55 -2.99
CA ILE A 122 -2.69 5.36 -1.99
C ILE A 122 -3.91 6.04 -2.60
N ASP A 123 -3.74 6.67 -3.76
CA ASP A 123 -4.83 7.38 -4.44
C ASP A 123 -5.92 6.42 -4.89
N GLN A 124 -5.57 5.25 -5.42
CA GLN A 124 -6.55 4.22 -5.75
C GLN A 124 -7.27 3.70 -4.50
N ASN A 125 -6.60 3.54 -3.36
CA ASN A 125 -7.27 3.13 -2.11
C ASN A 125 -8.19 4.19 -1.54
N LYS A 126 -7.89 5.49 -1.69
CA LYS A 126 -8.82 6.56 -1.34
C LYS A 126 -10.09 6.51 -2.18
N LEU A 127 -9.96 6.22 -3.49
CA LEU A 127 -11.11 5.99 -4.37
C LEU A 127 -11.90 4.76 -3.93
N ASN A 128 -11.22 3.67 -3.58
CA ASN A 128 -11.86 2.46 -3.07
C ASN A 128 -12.66 2.76 -1.80
N LEU A 129 -12.07 3.50 -0.85
CA LEU A 129 -12.71 3.88 0.41
C LEU A 129 -13.98 4.71 0.17
N ALA A 130 -13.92 5.67 -0.77
CA ALA A 130 -15.08 6.48 -1.15
C ALA A 130 -16.17 5.67 -1.87
N ALA A 131 -15.79 4.56 -2.52
CA ALA A 131 -16.69 3.66 -3.24
C ALA A 131 -17.26 2.52 -2.35
N VAL A 132 -16.84 2.42 -1.08
CA VAL A 132 -17.39 1.42 -0.16
C VAL A 132 -18.85 1.77 0.15
N SER A 133 -19.75 0.90 -0.28
CA SER A 133 -21.20 1.00 -0.06
C SER A 133 -21.82 -0.35 0.32
#